data_AF-A0A7W6JRJ7-F1
#
_entry.id   AF-A0A7W6JRJ7-F1
#
_cell.length_a   1.000
_cell.length_b   1.000
_cell.length_c   1.000
_cell.angle_alpha   90.00
_cell.angle_beta   90.00
_cell.angle_gamma   90.00
#
_symmetry.space_group_name_H-M   'P 1'
#
loop_
_entity.id
_entity.type
_entity.pdbx_description
1 polymer ?
#
loop_
_entity_poly.entity_id
_entity_poly.type
_entity_poly.pdbx_seq_one_letter_code
_entity_poly.pdbx_strand_id
1 'polypeptide(L)'
;MNISAFDALEDDHAVQRNLCHDLETVADGLPALPRSEEILRLCEAIQRVTVLHFSRAERLFAGLPLAHRPGPAFLSALHEMHQFDRMHGEDLASELCRSIEPGAERDVGKLSYMLRCFFDGCRRAIALKESGIEIARRGLMPG
;
A
#
# COMPACT_ATOMS: atom_id res chain seq x y z
N MET A 1 20.52 18.82 4.81
CA MET A 1 19.15 18.88 4.28
C MET A 1 18.43 17.62 4.78
N ASN A 2 17.60 17.72 5.82
CA ASN A 2 16.86 16.58 6.38
C ASN A 2 15.33 16.74 6.24
N ILE A 3 14.91 17.52 5.24
CA ILE A 3 13.54 17.60 4.67
C ILE A 3 13.31 16.35 3.76
N SER A 4 13.85 15.17 4.14
CA SER A 4 14.42 14.24 3.13
C SER A 4 13.86 12.82 3.09
N ALA A 5 13.29 12.31 4.17
CA ALA A 5 12.87 10.90 4.24
C ALA A 5 11.47 10.74 4.86
N PHE A 6 11.19 11.48 5.94
CA PHE A 6 9.87 11.48 6.55
C PHE A 6 8.83 12.09 5.63
N ASP A 7 9.12 13.22 4.98
CA ASP A 7 8.21 13.83 4.00
C ASP A 7 7.89 12.86 2.85
N ALA A 8 8.91 12.15 2.33
CA ALA A 8 8.72 11.16 1.28
C ALA A 8 7.88 9.94 1.72
N LEU A 9 7.95 9.55 3.00
CA LEU A 9 7.12 8.51 3.59
C LEU A 9 5.67 9.01 3.80
N GLU A 10 5.51 10.24 4.25
CA GLU A 10 4.19 10.89 4.44
C GLU A 10 3.47 11.07 3.10
N ASP A 11 4.18 11.49 2.06
CA ASP A 11 3.68 11.55 0.69
C ASP A 11 3.25 10.16 0.18
N ASP A 12 4.05 9.13 0.42
CA ASP A 12 3.67 7.75 0.07
C ASP A 12 2.42 7.29 0.82
N HIS A 13 2.27 7.68 2.09
CA HIS A 13 1.08 7.38 2.88
C HIS A 13 -0.16 8.06 2.29
N ALA A 14 -0.05 9.32 1.87
CA ALA A 14 -1.15 10.03 1.24
C ALA A 14 -1.61 9.31 -0.05
N VAL A 15 -0.67 8.91 -0.91
CA VAL A 15 -1.00 8.15 -2.13
C VAL A 15 -1.64 6.80 -1.78
N GLN A 16 -1.08 6.07 -0.83
CA GLN A 16 -1.62 4.77 -0.42
C GLN A 16 -3.01 4.88 0.23
N ARG A 17 -3.28 5.95 1.01
CA ARG A 17 -4.61 6.24 1.58
C ARG A 17 -5.64 6.53 0.51
N ASN A 18 -5.29 7.34 -0.48
CA ASN A 18 -6.17 7.62 -1.61
C ASN A 18 -6.53 6.34 -2.36
N LEU A 19 -5.54 5.48 -2.64
CA LEU A 19 -5.80 4.16 -3.22
C LEU A 19 -6.73 3.30 -2.35
N CYS A 20 -6.54 3.26 -1.03
CA CYS A 20 -7.43 2.52 -0.14
C CYS A 20 -8.88 3.03 -0.25
N HIS A 21 -9.07 4.35 -0.27
CA HIS A 21 -10.39 4.96 -0.40
C HIS A 21 -11.06 4.63 -1.73
N ASP A 22 -10.30 4.71 -2.83
CA ASP A 22 -10.82 4.40 -4.15
C ASP A 22 -11.23 2.92 -4.25
N LEU A 23 -10.40 2.00 -3.73
CA LEU A 23 -10.71 0.56 -3.73
C LEU A 23 -11.88 0.19 -2.81
N GLU A 24 -12.01 0.86 -1.67
CA GLU A 24 -13.17 0.71 -0.79
C GLU A 24 -14.45 1.17 -1.48
N THR A 25 -14.39 2.30 -2.19
CA THR A 25 -15.52 2.79 -3.00
C THR A 25 -15.94 1.77 -4.06
N VAL A 26 -14.99 1.12 -4.73
CA VAL A 26 -15.31 0.02 -5.65
C VAL A 26 -15.96 -1.15 -4.92
N ALA A 27 -15.41 -1.56 -3.78
CA ALA A 27 -15.87 -2.70 -3.00
C ALA A 27 -17.30 -2.52 -2.44
N ASP A 28 -17.68 -1.28 -2.13
CA ASP A 28 -19.01 -0.91 -1.65
C ASP A 28 -20.01 -0.69 -2.80
N GLY A 29 -19.52 -0.37 -4.01
CA GLY A 29 -20.33 -0.21 -5.22
C GLY A 29 -20.70 -1.51 -5.94
N LEU A 30 -20.11 -2.65 -5.56
CA LEU A 30 -20.38 -3.93 -6.19
C LEU A 30 -21.88 -4.31 -6.10
N PRO A 31 -22.47 -4.91 -7.16
CA PRO A 31 -21.81 -5.48 -8.34
C PRO A 31 -21.53 -4.49 -9.48
N ALA A 32 -21.87 -3.21 -9.32
CA ALA A 32 -21.57 -2.21 -10.33
C ALA A 32 -20.07 -1.91 -10.35
N LEU A 33 -19.43 -2.16 -11.50
CA LEU A 33 -18.03 -1.82 -11.69
C LEU A 33 -17.88 -0.38 -12.20
N PRO A 34 -16.80 0.31 -11.82
CA PRO A 34 -16.35 1.53 -12.48
C PRO A 34 -16.17 1.35 -13.99
N ARG A 35 -16.02 2.46 -14.70
CA ARG A 35 -15.70 2.43 -16.14
C ARG A 35 -14.32 1.81 -16.36
N SER A 36 -14.08 1.20 -17.51
CA SER A 36 -12.82 0.51 -17.81
C SER A 36 -11.58 1.42 -17.62
N GLU A 37 -11.68 2.71 -17.94
CA GLU A 37 -10.61 3.68 -17.70
C GLU A 37 -10.30 3.89 -16.21
N GLU A 38 -11.30 3.83 -15.34
CA GLU A 38 -11.12 3.90 -13.89
C GLU A 38 -10.47 2.63 -13.36
N ILE A 39 -10.89 1.47 -13.86
CA ILE A 39 -10.27 0.18 -13.52
C ILE A 39 -8.79 0.14 -13.90
N LEU A 40 -8.44 0.58 -15.12
CA LEU A 40 -7.04 0.62 -15.56
C LEU A 40 -6.18 1.55 -14.70
N ARG A 41 -6.73 2.72 -14.31
CA ARG A 41 -6.05 3.64 -13.39
C ARG A 41 -5.85 3.02 -12.00
N LEU A 42 -6.82 2.27 -11.49
CA LEU A 42 -6.68 1.54 -10.22
C LEU A 42 -5.60 0.47 -10.31
N CYS A 43 -5.54 -0.29 -11.40
CA CYS A 43 -4.49 -1.29 -11.61
C CYS A 43 -3.09 -0.65 -11.65
N GLU A 44 -2.94 0.50 -12.34
CA GLU A 44 -1.68 1.24 -12.34
C GLU A 44 -1.32 1.77 -10.93
N ALA A 45 -2.30 2.28 -10.19
CA ALA A 45 -2.10 2.77 -8.83
C ALA A 45 -1.69 1.65 -7.86
N ILE A 46 -2.32 0.46 -7.96
CA ILE A 46 -1.93 -0.73 -7.21
C ILE A 46 -0.46 -1.08 -7.51
N GLN A 47 -0.09 -1.21 -8.79
CA GLN A 47 1.28 -1.52 -9.18
C GLN A 47 2.29 -0.48 -8.69
N ARG A 48 1.95 0.81 -8.78
CA ARG A 48 2.81 1.90 -8.29
C ARG A 48 3.06 1.76 -6.78
N VAL A 49 2.03 1.50 -5.98
CA VAL A 49 2.19 1.31 -4.54
C VAL A 49 3.05 0.07 -4.24
N THR A 50 2.73 -1.08 -4.84
CA THR A 50 3.35 -2.36 -4.50
C THR A 50 4.78 -2.53 -5.00
N VAL A 51 5.15 -1.87 -6.11
CA VAL A 51 6.49 -1.94 -6.72
C VAL A 51 7.36 -0.78 -6.27
N LEU A 52 6.84 0.45 -6.26
CA LEU A 52 7.66 1.64 -6.00
C LEU A 52 7.63 2.02 -4.52
N HIS A 53 6.44 2.22 -3.94
CA HIS A 53 6.31 2.83 -2.62
C HIS A 53 6.77 1.88 -1.51
N PHE A 54 6.45 0.59 -1.61
CA PHE A 54 6.91 -0.42 -0.65
C PHE A 54 8.44 -0.49 -0.57
N SER A 55 9.09 -0.67 -1.71
CA SER A 55 10.56 -0.72 -1.77
C SER A 55 11.21 0.61 -1.38
N ARG A 56 10.58 1.74 -1.67
CA ARG A 56 11.06 3.06 -1.22
C ARG A 56 11.03 3.16 0.30
N ALA A 57 9.90 2.80 0.93
CA ALA A 57 9.77 2.82 2.38
C ALA A 57 10.79 1.93 3.08
N GLU A 58 10.98 0.69 2.62
CA GLU A 58 12.00 -0.23 3.15
C GLU A 58 13.41 0.37 3.08
N ARG A 59 13.78 0.94 1.92
CA ARG A 59 15.09 1.60 1.75
C ARG A 59 15.25 2.82 2.66
N LEU A 60 14.21 3.64 2.80
CA LEU A 60 14.25 4.83 3.65
C LEU A 60 14.45 4.44 5.11
N PHE A 61 13.67 3.49 5.64
CA PHE A 61 13.86 3.04 7.03
C PHE A 61 15.22 2.37 7.24
N ALA A 62 15.67 1.50 6.33
CA ALA A 62 16.98 0.86 6.44
C ALA A 62 18.14 1.86 6.28
N GLY A 63 17.93 2.97 5.58
CA GLY A 63 18.91 4.03 5.35
C GLY A 63 19.06 5.03 6.51
N LEU A 64 18.16 5.02 7.50
CA LEU A 64 18.25 5.92 8.65
C LEU A 64 19.54 5.68 9.45
N PRO A 65 20.11 6.73 10.09
CA PRO A 65 21.23 6.58 11.02
C PRO A 65 20.90 5.59 12.14
N LEU A 66 21.87 4.80 12.60
CA LEU A 66 21.65 3.74 13.59
C LEU A 66 20.94 4.22 14.87
N ALA A 67 21.23 5.44 15.33
CA ALA A 67 20.59 6.05 16.50
C ALA A 67 19.08 6.35 16.33
N HIS A 68 18.58 6.35 15.08
CA HIS A 68 17.20 6.69 14.74
C HIS A 68 16.52 5.58 13.93
N ARG A 69 17.23 4.51 13.60
CA ARG A 69 16.72 3.43 12.77
C ARG A 69 15.81 2.53 13.62
N PRO A 70 14.61 2.18 13.14
CA PRO A 70 13.83 1.12 13.77
C PRO A 70 14.61 -0.19 13.86
N GLY A 71 14.37 -0.97 14.92
CA GLY A 71 15.11 -2.20 15.16
C GLY A 71 14.91 -3.28 14.07
N PRO A 72 15.76 -4.32 14.02
CA PRO A 72 15.68 -5.36 13.00
C PRO A 72 14.32 -6.06 12.89
N ALA A 73 13.64 -6.26 14.03
CA ALA A 73 12.29 -6.86 14.05
C ALA A 73 11.26 -6.02 13.29
N PHE A 74 11.33 -4.68 13.39
CA PHE A 74 10.48 -3.78 12.63
C PHE A 74 10.75 -3.89 11.12
N LEU A 75 12.03 -3.89 10.73
CA LEU A 75 12.43 -3.97 9.33
C LEU A 75 11.98 -5.31 8.70
N SER A 76 12.10 -6.42 9.43
CA SER A 76 11.60 -7.73 9.00
C SER A 76 10.08 -7.71 8.82
N ALA A 77 9.35 -7.23 9.83
CA ALA A 77 7.89 -7.16 9.79
C ALA A 77 7.39 -6.27 8.63
N LEU A 78 8.05 -5.14 8.38
CA LEU A 78 7.74 -4.26 7.25
C LEU A 78 7.94 -4.97 5.92
N HIS A 79 9.08 -5.64 5.75
CA HIS A 79 9.39 -6.37 4.52
C HIS A 79 8.41 -7.51 4.26
N GLU A 80 8.14 -8.35 5.26
CA GLU A 80 7.19 -9.46 5.16
C GLU A 80 5.79 -8.98 4.78
N MET A 81 5.31 -7.93 5.43
CA MET A 81 4.01 -7.33 5.12
C MET A 81 3.95 -6.78 3.68
N HIS A 82 4.98 -6.06 3.22
CA HIS A 82 5.03 -5.59 1.84
C HIS A 82 5.10 -6.73 0.82
N GLN A 83 5.74 -7.85 1.15
CA GLN A 83 5.76 -9.04 0.29
C GLN A 83 4.35 -9.63 0.13
N PHE A 84 3.62 -9.80 1.24
CA PHE A 84 2.24 -10.28 1.21
C PHE A 84 1.30 -9.31 0.47
N ASP A 85 1.38 -8.01 0.78
CA ASP A 85 0.53 -7.02 0.14
C ASP A 85 0.82 -6.88 -1.35
N ARG A 86 2.08 -7.07 -1.80
CA ARG A 86 2.41 -7.09 -3.22
C ARG A 86 1.76 -8.25 -3.95
N MET A 87 1.84 -9.46 -3.39
CA MET A 87 1.19 -10.64 -3.96
C MET A 87 -0.33 -10.42 -4.10
N HIS A 88 -0.98 -9.95 -3.03
CA HIS A 88 -2.41 -9.63 -3.09
C HIS A 88 -2.74 -8.53 -4.10
N GLY A 89 -1.88 -7.52 -4.24
CA GLY A 89 -2.05 -6.44 -5.21
C GLY A 89 -1.93 -6.93 -6.65
N GLU A 90 -0.98 -7.81 -6.95
CA GLU A 90 -0.81 -8.42 -8.28
C GLU A 90 -2.03 -9.26 -8.68
N ASP A 91 -2.53 -10.09 -7.75
CA ASP A 91 -3.74 -10.88 -7.96
C ASP A 91 -4.97 -9.99 -8.16
N LEU A 92 -5.13 -8.94 -7.33
CA LEU A 92 -6.23 -7.99 -7.43
C LEU A 92 -6.22 -7.21 -8.75
N ALA A 93 -5.06 -6.68 -9.16
CA ALA A 93 -4.95 -5.96 -10.42
C ALA A 93 -5.26 -6.87 -11.62
N SER A 94 -4.83 -8.13 -11.58
CA SER A 94 -5.14 -9.12 -12.60
C SER A 94 -6.65 -9.41 -12.68
N GLU A 95 -7.29 -9.60 -11.52
CA GLU A 95 -8.74 -9.83 -11.44
C GLU A 95 -9.54 -8.62 -11.93
N LEU A 96 -9.16 -7.40 -11.54
CA LEU A 96 -9.78 -6.16 -11.99
C LEU A 96 -9.68 -5.99 -13.51
N CYS A 97 -8.50 -6.22 -14.10
CA CYS A 97 -8.31 -6.20 -15.55
C CYS A 97 -9.16 -7.26 -16.27
N ARG A 98 -9.24 -8.48 -15.72
CA ARG A 98 -10.10 -9.54 -16.26
C ARG A 98 -11.58 -9.15 -16.23
N SER A 99 -12.00 -8.40 -15.20
CA SER A 99 -13.39 -8.00 -14.98
C SER A 99 -13.98 -7.09 -16.05
N ILE A 100 -13.12 -6.40 -16.82
CA ILE A 100 -13.53 -5.49 -17.90
C ILE A 100 -13.50 -6.14 -19.29
N GLU A 101 -13.07 -7.40 -19.39
CA GLU A 101 -13.07 -8.13 -20.66
C GLU A 101 -14.51 -8.49 -21.09
N PRO A 102 -14.84 -8.41 -22.39
CA PRO A 102 -16.14 -8.80 -22.90
C PRO A 102 -16.46 -10.26 -22.56
N GLY A 103 -17.61 -10.50 -21.92
CA GLY A 103 -18.06 -11.86 -21.57
C GLY A 103 -17.39 -12.47 -20.35
N ALA A 104 -16.57 -11.72 -19.60
CA ALA A 104 -15.95 -12.22 -18.38
C ALA A 104 -17.01 -12.61 -17.32
N GLU A 105 -16.91 -13.84 -16.83
CA GLU A 105 -17.63 -14.26 -15.62
C GLU A 105 -17.03 -13.56 -14.40
N ARG A 106 -17.89 -12.83 -13.70
CA ARG A 106 -17.53 -12.01 -12.54
C ARG A 106 -18.02 -12.69 -11.26
N ASP A 107 -17.08 -13.21 -10.49
CA ASP A 107 -17.34 -13.62 -9.12
C ASP A 107 -17.26 -12.38 -8.21
N VAL A 108 -18.42 -11.77 -7.97
CA VAL A 108 -18.56 -10.56 -7.14
C VAL A 108 -18.08 -10.83 -5.71
N GLY A 109 -18.30 -12.03 -5.17
CA GLY A 109 -17.87 -12.41 -3.82
C GLY A 109 -16.36 -12.45 -3.71
N LYS A 110 -15.70 -13.10 -4.68
CA LYS A 110 -14.24 -13.14 -4.78
C LYS A 110 -13.65 -11.74 -4.92
N LEU A 111 -14.14 -10.92 -5.85
CA LEU A 111 -13.61 -9.57 -6.07
C LEU A 111 -13.79 -8.68 -4.84
N SER A 112 -14.97 -8.75 -4.21
CA SER A 112 -15.27 -8.07 -2.94
C SER A 112 -14.27 -8.44 -1.84
N TYR A 113 -13.95 -9.72 -1.70
CA TYR A 113 -12.97 -10.20 -0.73
C TYR A 113 -11.55 -9.68 -1.05
N MET A 114 -11.11 -9.77 -2.31
CA MET A 114 -9.77 -9.34 -2.72
C MET A 114 -9.55 -7.84 -2.50
N LEU A 115 -10.53 -7.00 -2.85
CA LEU A 115 -10.48 -5.55 -2.61
C LEU A 115 -10.27 -5.25 -1.11
N ARG A 116 -11.13 -5.85 -0.26
CA ARG A 116 -11.10 -5.65 1.20
C ARG A 116 -9.78 -6.12 1.81
N CYS A 117 -9.32 -7.32 1.45
CA CYS A 117 -8.04 -7.83 1.90
C CYS A 117 -6.88 -6.91 1.56
N PHE A 118 -6.84 -6.35 0.34
CA PHE A 118 -5.76 -5.50 -0.10
C PHE A 118 -5.78 -4.13 0.57
N PHE A 119 -6.92 -3.42 0.62
CA PHE A 119 -6.94 -2.09 1.25
C PHE A 119 -6.76 -2.18 2.77
N ASP A 120 -7.22 -3.24 3.42
CA ASP A 120 -6.95 -3.45 4.85
C ASP A 120 -5.47 -3.78 5.11
N GLY A 121 -4.82 -4.52 4.20
CA GLY A 121 -3.36 -4.71 4.19
C GLY A 121 -2.62 -3.38 4.11
N CYS A 122 -3.00 -2.54 3.14
CA CYS A 122 -2.43 -1.21 2.98
C CYS A 122 -2.60 -0.32 4.22
N ARG A 123 -3.77 -0.34 4.88
CA ARG A 123 -4.02 0.39 6.13
C ARG A 123 -3.12 -0.08 7.26
N ARG A 124 -2.95 -1.40 7.43
CA ARG A 124 -1.99 -1.95 8.40
C ARG A 124 -0.56 -1.53 8.09
N ALA A 125 -0.19 -1.49 6.80
CA ALA A 125 1.13 -1.06 6.39
C ALA A 125 1.41 0.41 6.70
N ILE A 126 0.43 1.30 6.46
CA ILE A 126 0.52 2.70 6.86
C ILE A 126 0.72 2.80 8.38
N ALA A 127 -0.09 2.14 9.18
CA ALA A 127 -0.01 2.18 10.64
C ALA A 127 1.37 1.71 11.15
N LEU A 128 1.93 0.63 10.58
CA LEU A 128 3.27 0.18 10.94
C LEU A 128 4.31 1.24 10.58
N LYS A 129 4.27 1.80 9.37
CA LYS A 129 5.23 2.84 8.94
C LYS A 129 5.15 4.08 9.82
N GLU A 130 3.96 4.53 10.20
CA GLU A 130 3.77 5.64 11.14
C GLU A 130 4.43 5.35 12.49
N SER A 131 4.30 4.12 13.01
CA SER A 131 5.00 3.73 14.24
C SER A 131 6.53 3.78 14.09
N GLY A 132 7.06 3.42 12.91
CA GLY A 132 8.49 3.53 12.59
C GLY A 132 8.97 4.97 12.51
N ILE A 133 8.16 5.87 11.94
CA ILE A 133 8.44 7.32 11.90
C ILE A 133 8.54 7.86 13.33
N GLU A 134 7.59 7.49 14.20
CA GLU A 134 7.60 7.95 15.59
C GLU A 134 8.80 7.43 16.39
N ILE A 135 9.20 6.17 16.19
CA ILE A 135 10.44 5.62 16.76
C ILE A 135 11.65 6.45 16.32
N ALA A 136 11.75 6.74 15.02
CA ALA A 136 12.86 7.48 14.45
C ALA A 136 12.90 8.93 14.95
N ARG A 137 11.73 9.59 15.08
CA ARG A 137 11.61 10.95 15.62
C ARG A 137 12.03 11.05 17.08
N ARG A 138 11.65 10.07 17.91
CA ARG A 138 12.07 10.05 19.33
C ARG A 138 13.58 9.97 19.50
N GLY A 139 14.26 9.25 18.61
CA GLY A 139 15.72 9.21 18.61
C GLY A 139 16.37 10.55 18.25
N LEU A 140 15.66 11.48 17.58
CA LEU A 140 16.16 12.80 17.17
C LEU A 140 16.00 13.88 18.25
N MET A 141 15.17 13.64 19.28
CA MET A 141 15.01 14.58 20.39
C MET A 141 16.17 14.40 21.38
N PRO A 142 16.92 15.46 21.73
CA PRO A 142 17.91 15.36 22.79
C PRO A 142 17.18 15.06 24.11
N GLY A 143 17.70 14.07 24.85
CA GLY A 143 17.31 13.82 26.24
C GLY A 143 17.74 14.93 27.18
#